data_AF-A0A2K1N9N9-F1
#
_entry.id   AF-A0A2K1N9N9-F1
#
_cell.length_a   1.000
_cell.length_b   1.000
_cell.length_c   1.000
_cell.angle_alpha   90.00
_cell.angle_beta   90.00
_cell.angle_gamma   90.00
#
_symmetry.space_group_name_H-M   'P 1'
#
loop_
_entity.id
_entity.type
_entity.pdbx_description
1 polymer ?
#
loop_
_entity_poly.entity_id
_entity_poly.type
_entity_poly.pdbx_seq_one_letter_code
_entity_poly.pdbx_strand_id
1 'polypeptide(L)'
;MNIDKIKQIFKDYSPKPIGVENCFSVLISLIQKDNSLHLLYELRSKTLERQPGEVSFPGGEIEANETPKNAAIRESCEELNLQPNNIEILGAADYLLTPFNYLIYSYVGFLNINVNTIKPNEEVEEVFTIPLDYFLSHEPLVHNTYLTNEIDEGFPYDLIPNGKDYNWRVGKYPVYFYVYEDRIIWGITARLTYEFIKKLRC
;
A
#
# COMPACT_ATOMS: atom_id res chain seq x y z
N MET A 1 -9.39 -25.32 -31.38
CA MET A 1 -8.52 -25.34 -30.18
C MET A 1 -8.46 -26.79 -29.68
N ASN A 2 -7.30 -27.32 -29.27
CA ASN A 2 -7.18 -28.68 -28.74
C ASN A 2 -6.35 -28.69 -27.45
N ILE A 3 -6.33 -29.83 -26.73
CA ILE A 3 -5.70 -29.92 -25.41
C ILE A 3 -4.18 -29.68 -25.45
N ASP A 4 -3.50 -30.11 -26.51
CA ASP A 4 -2.05 -29.93 -26.63
C ASP A 4 -1.69 -28.46 -26.82
N LYS A 5 -2.49 -27.71 -27.60
CA LYS A 5 -2.32 -26.27 -27.74
C LYS A 5 -2.60 -25.52 -26.42
N ILE A 6 -3.57 -25.96 -25.63
CA ILE A 6 -3.85 -25.38 -24.30
C ILE A 6 -2.67 -25.63 -23.36
N LYS A 7 -2.15 -26.87 -23.31
CA LYS A 7 -0.96 -27.21 -22.51
C LYS A 7 0.24 -26.33 -22.89
N GLN A 8 0.45 -26.10 -24.18
CA GLN A 8 1.54 -25.25 -24.65
C GLN A 8 1.39 -23.80 -24.20
N ILE A 9 0.16 -23.25 -24.20
CA ILE A 9 -0.12 -21.89 -23.73
C ILE A 9 0.21 -21.76 -22.24
N PHE A 10 -0.23 -22.72 -21.42
CA PHE A 10 -0.08 -22.65 -19.96
C PHE A 10 1.22 -23.22 -19.43
N LYS A 11 2.11 -23.75 -20.29
CA LYS A 11 3.40 -24.32 -19.88
C LYS A 11 4.30 -23.29 -19.20
N ASP A 12 4.37 -22.09 -19.77
CA ASP A 12 5.26 -21.00 -19.32
C ASP A 12 4.45 -19.76 -18.87
N TYR A 13 3.15 -19.92 -18.66
CA TYR A 13 2.27 -18.83 -18.23
C TYR A 13 2.40 -18.59 -16.72
N SER A 14 2.79 -17.37 -16.35
CA SER A 14 2.75 -16.92 -14.96
C SER A 14 1.37 -16.35 -14.63
N PRO A 15 0.68 -16.89 -13.60
CA PRO A 15 -0.62 -16.37 -13.18
C PRO A 15 -0.51 -14.93 -12.69
N LYS A 16 -1.55 -14.15 -12.95
CA LYS A 16 -1.69 -12.74 -12.53
C LYS A 16 -3.07 -12.53 -11.92
N PRO A 17 -3.22 -11.57 -10.98
CA PRO A 17 -4.53 -11.21 -10.50
C PRO A 17 -5.38 -10.64 -11.63
N ILE A 18 -6.64 -11.05 -11.68
CA ILE A 18 -7.60 -10.60 -12.70
C ILE A 18 -8.20 -9.27 -12.24
N GLY A 19 -8.30 -8.32 -13.16
CA GLY A 19 -8.94 -7.02 -12.91
C GLY A 19 -8.07 -6.02 -12.15
N VAL A 20 -6.78 -6.30 -11.94
CA VAL A 20 -5.84 -5.31 -11.41
C VAL A 20 -5.40 -4.38 -12.54
N GLU A 21 -5.60 -3.07 -12.34
CA GLU A 21 -5.28 -2.05 -13.34
C GLU A 21 -3.91 -1.41 -13.06
N ASN A 22 -3.60 -1.16 -11.79
CA ASN A 22 -2.34 -0.56 -11.37
C ASN A 22 -1.71 -1.36 -10.24
N CYS A 23 -0.39 -1.51 -10.32
CA CYS A 23 0.42 -2.12 -9.26
C CYS A 23 1.32 -1.06 -8.66
N PHE A 24 1.35 -0.98 -7.33
CA PHE A 24 2.17 -0.06 -6.57
C PHE A 24 3.10 -0.83 -5.64
N SER A 25 4.19 -0.21 -5.23
CA SER A 25 5.08 -0.77 -4.22
C SER A 25 5.50 0.30 -3.22
N VAL A 26 5.39 -0.02 -1.93
CA VAL A 26 5.72 0.90 -0.84
C VAL A 26 6.78 0.34 0.09
N LEU A 27 7.54 1.24 0.71
CA LEU A 27 8.55 0.93 1.71
C LEU A 27 8.05 1.26 3.13
N ILE A 28 7.76 0.23 3.92
CA ILE A 28 7.58 0.35 5.36
C ILE A 28 8.95 0.66 5.96
N SER A 29 9.19 1.96 6.12
CA SER A 29 10.51 2.54 6.33
C SER A 29 10.83 2.65 7.82
N LEU A 30 11.66 1.74 8.33
CA LEU A 30 12.23 1.83 9.66
C LEU A 30 13.45 2.76 9.66
N ILE A 31 13.55 3.62 10.65
CA ILE A 31 14.70 4.53 10.81
C ILE A 31 15.06 4.70 12.28
N GLN A 32 16.35 4.90 12.56
CA GLN A 32 16.83 5.19 13.91
C GLN A 32 16.67 6.69 14.21
N LYS A 33 16.00 7.03 15.32
CA LYS A 33 15.88 8.40 15.82
C LYS A 33 15.90 8.40 17.35
N ASP A 34 16.71 9.27 17.95
CA ASP A 34 16.83 9.42 19.41
C ASP A 34 16.97 8.09 20.16
N ASN A 35 17.86 7.20 19.68
CA ASN A 35 18.12 5.86 20.23
C ASN A 35 16.94 4.88 20.23
N SER A 36 15.87 5.15 19.47
CA SER A 36 14.76 4.22 19.24
C SER A 36 14.47 4.02 17.75
N LEU A 37 13.78 2.93 17.40
CA LEU A 37 13.28 2.70 16.04
C LEU A 37 11.97 3.46 15.83
N HIS A 38 11.83 4.08 14.66
CA HIS A 38 10.64 4.80 14.22
C HIS A 38 10.19 4.28 12.87
N LEU A 39 8.90 4.44 12.57
CA LEU A 39 8.40 4.37 11.20
C LEU A 39 8.43 5.77 10.60
N LEU A 40 8.99 5.89 9.40
CA LEU A 40 9.02 7.12 8.61
C LEU A 40 7.81 7.17 7.68
N TYR A 41 7.18 8.35 7.65
CA TYR A 41 6.04 8.67 6.80
C TYR A 41 6.29 9.97 6.05
N GLU A 42 5.54 10.14 4.98
CA GLU A 42 5.54 11.32 4.14
C GLU A 42 4.15 11.96 4.15
N LEU A 43 4.12 13.29 4.11
CA LEU A 43 2.93 14.07 3.80
C LEU A 43 3.01 14.47 2.32
N ARG A 44 2.09 13.96 1.51
CA ARG A 44 2.06 14.24 0.07
C ARG A 44 1.75 15.71 -0.18
N SER A 45 2.46 16.33 -1.12
CA SER A 45 2.27 17.72 -1.52
C SER A 45 0.83 17.99 -1.98
N LYS A 46 0.30 19.14 -1.58
CA LYS A 46 -1.05 19.58 -1.96
C LYS A 46 -1.22 19.85 -3.46
N THR A 47 -0.12 19.95 -4.20
CA THR A 47 -0.13 20.22 -5.64
C THR A 47 -0.24 18.97 -6.51
N LEU A 48 -0.24 17.77 -5.91
CA LEU A 48 -0.34 16.50 -6.64
C LEU A 48 -1.79 16.20 -7.04
N GLU A 49 -1.96 15.57 -8.21
CA GLU A 49 -3.29 15.20 -8.75
C GLU A 49 -3.98 14.09 -7.92
N ARG A 50 -3.22 13.25 -7.20
CA ARG A 50 -3.72 12.15 -6.38
C ARG A 50 -3.42 12.35 -4.90
N GLN A 51 -4.47 12.26 -4.07
CA GLN A 51 -4.40 12.22 -2.59
C GLN A 51 -3.56 13.35 -1.96
N PRO A 52 -3.85 14.63 -2.29
CA PRO A 52 -3.12 15.77 -1.75
C PRO A 52 -3.27 15.87 -0.23
N GLY A 53 -2.16 16.00 0.49
CA GLY A 53 -2.15 16.12 1.95
C GLY A 53 -2.44 14.83 2.71
N GLU A 54 -2.43 13.67 2.04
CA GLU A 54 -2.52 12.38 2.72
C GLU A 54 -1.16 11.89 3.22
N VAL A 55 -1.19 11.13 4.32
CA VAL A 55 0.01 10.49 4.86
C VAL A 55 0.22 9.12 4.22
N SER A 56 1.41 8.89 3.67
CA SER A 56 1.80 7.65 3.04
C SER A 56 3.17 7.14 3.52
N PHE A 57 3.45 5.88 3.22
CA PHE A 57 4.82 5.42 3.11
C PHE A 57 5.40 5.90 1.78
N PRO A 58 6.74 6.05 1.69
CA PRO A 58 7.41 6.24 0.40
C PRO A 58 7.07 5.09 -0.55
N GLY A 59 6.80 5.39 -1.81
CA GLY A 59 6.42 4.39 -2.80
C GLY A 59 5.52 4.93 -3.90
N GLY A 60 5.44 4.16 -4.98
CA GLY A 60 4.74 4.58 -6.19
C GLY A 60 4.41 3.44 -7.12
N GLU A 61 4.11 3.77 -8.37
CA GLU A 61 3.68 2.81 -9.38
C GLU A 61 4.85 1.93 -9.84
N ILE A 62 4.58 0.66 -10.08
CA ILE A 62 5.57 -0.29 -10.58
C ILE A 62 5.68 -0.13 -12.10
N GLU A 63 6.87 0.20 -12.59
CA GLU A 63 7.12 0.29 -14.02
C GLU A 63 7.21 -1.07 -14.72
N ALA A 64 7.00 -1.09 -16.04
CA ALA A 64 6.87 -2.32 -16.82
C ALA A 64 8.09 -3.27 -16.76
N ASN A 65 9.27 -2.77 -16.40
CA ASN A 65 10.53 -3.53 -16.44
C ASN A 65 11.21 -3.67 -15.07
N GLU A 66 10.48 -3.48 -13.98
CA GLU A 66 11.03 -3.61 -12.63
C GLU A 66 10.29 -4.62 -11.76
N THR A 67 10.97 -5.07 -10.70
CA THR A 67 10.35 -5.89 -9.67
C THR A 67 9.68 -4.98 -8.65
N PRO A 68 8.64 -5.45 -7.92
CA PRO A 68 8.05 -4.66 -6.85
C PRO A 68 9.07 -4.15 -5.82
N LYS A 69 10.09 -4.96 -5.49
CA LYS A 69 11.19 -4.54 -4.60
C LYS A 69 11.95 -3.34 -5.16
N ASN A 70 12.30 -3.38 -6.44
CA ASN A 70 13.06 -2.31 -7.08
C ASN A 70 12.23 -1.02 -7.18
N ALA A 71 10.92 -1.14 -7.48
CA ALA A 71 10.00 -0.01 -7.48
C ALA A 71 9.98 0.69 -6.11
N ALA A 72 9.80 -0.07 -5.02
CA ALA A 72 9.81 0.50 -3.66
C ALA A 72 11.12 1.25 -3.35
N ILE A 73 12.27 0.71 -3.77
CA ILE A 73 13.57 1.36 -3.57
C ILE A 73 13.69 2.62 -4.42
N ARG A 74 13.33 2.56 -5.71
CA ARG A 74 13.42 3.66 -6.67
C ARG A 74 12.58 4.84 -6.20
N GLU A 75 11.29 4.60 -5.96
CA GLU A 75 10.33 5.60 -5.49
C GLU A 75 10.79 6.22 -4.17
N SER A 76 11.19 5.40 -3.18
CA SER A 76 11.74 5.92 -1.92
C SER A 76 13.00 6.77 -2.11
N CYS A 77 13.84 6.44 -3.10
CA CYS A 77 15.03 7.25 -3.40
C CYS A 77 14.66 8.57 -4.08
N GLU A 78 13.68 8.56 -4.98
CA GLU A 78 13.19 9.75 -5.70
C GLU A 78 12.47 10.71 -4.75
N GLU A 79 11.50 10.22 -3.98
CA GLU A 79 10.68 11.02 -3.05
C GLU A 79 11.52 11.61 -1.90
N LEU A 80 12.42 10.82 -1.31
CA LEU A 80 13.23 11.24 -0.15
C LEU A 80 14.62 11.79 -0.51
N ASN A 81 14.97 11.87 -1.79
CA ASN A 81 16.32 12.16 -2.30
C ASN A 81 17.43 11.29 -1.66
N LEU A 82 17.17 9.98 -1.54
CA LEU A 82 18.12 9.02 -0.99
C LEU A 82 18.97 8.38 -2.08
N GLN A 83 20.07 7.77 -1.65
CA GLN A 83 20.81 6.82 -2.48
C GLN A 83 20.36 5.40 -2.17
N PRO A 84 20.38 4.46 -3.13
CA PRO A 84 19.95 3.08 -2.90
C PRO A 84 20.70 2.38 -1.75
N ASN A 85 21.95 2.75 -1.49
CA ASN A 85 22.74 2.22 -0.38
C ASN A 85 22.33 2.75 1.00
N ASN A 86 21.45 3.76 1.07
CA ASN A 86 20.79 4.17 2.31
C ASN A 86 19.66 3.21 2.72
N ILE A 87 19.24 2.29 1.84
CA ILE A 87 18.09 1.42 2.09
C ILE A 87 18.55 -0.04 2.19
N GLU A 88 18.39 -0.63 3.38
CA GLU A 88 18.54 -2.07 3.60
C GLU A 88 17.16 -2.74 3.60
N ILE A 89 16.85 -3.54 2.58
CA ILE A 89 15.60 -4.31 2.55
C ILE A 89 15.70 -5.51 3.49
N LEU A 90 14.87 -5.52 4.53
CA LEU A 90 14.78 -6.59 5.53
C LEU A 90 13.92 -7.76 5.05
N GLY A 91 12.88 -7.48 4.26
CA GLY A 91 12.00 -8.51 3.72
C GLY A 91 10.76 -7.96 3.02
N ALA A 92 10.03 -8.85 2.35
CA ALA A 92 8.69 -8.54 1.84
C ALA A 92 7.67 -8.63 2.97
N ALA A 93 6.74 -7.67 3.02
CA ALA A 93 5.58 -7.70 3.89
C ALA A 93 4.33 -8.16 3.10
N ASP A 94 3.19 -8.25 3.79
CA ASP A 94 1.92 -8.65 3.17
C ASP A 94 1.51 -7.65 2.07
N TYR A 95 1.02 -8.14 0.93
CA TYR A 95 0.50 -7.30 -0.14
C TYR A 95 -1.01 -7.08 0.03
N LEU A 96 -1.51 -5.96 -0.50
CA LEU A 96 -2.91 -5.57 -0.38
C LEU A 96 -3.55 -5.41 -1.77
N LEU A 97 -4.63 -6.15 -2.01
CA LEU A 97 -5.55 -5.88 -3.10
C LEU A 97 -6.68 -4.97 -2.58
N THR A 98 -6.81 -3.78 -3.18
CA THR A 98 -7.85 -2.82 -2.79
C THR A 98 -9.17 -3.13 -3.51
N PRO A 99 -10.31 -2.64 -2.98
CA PRO A 99 -11.59 -2.69 -3.68
C PRO A 99 -11.64 -1.95 -5.02
N PHE A 100 -10.67 -1.08 -5.27
CA PHE A 100 -10.59 -0.22 -6.45
C PHE A 100 -9.53 -0.71 -7.43
N ASN A 101 -9.29 -2.04 -7.47
CA ASN A 101 -8.42 -2.71 -8.44
C ASN A 101 -6.92 -2.33 -8.37
N TYR A 102 -6.46 -1.80 -7.23
CA TYR A 102 -5.03 -1.56 -6.99
C TYR A 102 -4.40 -2.72 -6.24
N LEU A 103 -3.23 -3.15 -6.71
CA LEU A 103 -2.40 -4.12 -6.01
C LEU A 103 -1.17 -3.43 -5.43
N ILE A 104 -1.06 -3.44 -4.10
CA ILE A 104 0.00 -2.76 -3.37
C ILE A 104 0.93 -3.81 -2.78
N TYR A 105 2.13 -3.88 -3.30
CA TYR A 105 3.23 -4.62 -2.69
C TYR A 105 3.84 -3.78 -1.56
N SER A 106 4.35 -4.44 -0.53
CA SER A 106 5.03 -3.74 0.57
C SER A 106 6.31 -4.46 0.96
N TYR A 107 7.33 -3.67 1.28
CA TYR A 107 8.62 -4.15 1.75
C TYR A 107 8.99 -3.43 3.05
N VAL A 108 9.60 -4.16 3.98
CA VAL A 108 10.17 -3.57 5.18
C VAL A 108 11.62 -3.23 4.88
N GLY A 109 11.99 -1.96 5.06
CA GLY A 109 13.36 -1.49 4.87
C GLY A 109 13.87 -0.72 6.07
N PHE A 110 15.16 -0.82 6.33
CA PHE A 110 15.87 0.03 7.28
C PHE A 110 16.61 1.13 6.53
N LEU A 111 16.35 2.38 6.90
CA LEU A 111 17.01 3.56 6.37
C LEU A 111 18.27 3.85 7.18
N ASN A 112 19.43 3.53 6.61
CA ASN A 112 20.74 3.79 7.19
C ASN A 112 21.20 5.24 6.92
N ILE A 113 20.43 6.18 7.44
CA ILE A 113 20.66 7.63 7.32
C ILE A 113 20.05 8.36 8.53
N ASN A 114 20.53 9.57 8.83
CA ASN A 114 19.92 10.42 9.85
C ASN A 114 18.66 11.10 9.28
N VAL A 115 17.52 10.94 9.95
CA VAL A 115 16.23 11.54 9.56
C VAL A 115 16.33 13.04 9.28
N ASN A 116 17.13 13.79 10.05
CA ASN A 116 17.29 15.24 9.91
C ASN A 116 18.07 15.65 8.66
N THR A 117 18.68 14.69 7.94
CA THR A 117 19.42 14.94 6.70
C THR A 117 18.59 14.65 5.45
N ILE A 118 17.42 14.02 5.62
CA ILE A 118 16.50 13.73 4.53
C ILE A 118 15.92 15.05 4.02
N LYS A 119 15.98 15.25 2.71
CA LYS A 119 15.43 16.43 2.04
C LYS A 119 14.51 15.94 0.93
N PRO A 120 13.20 15.80 1.16
CA PRO A 120 12.29 15.32 0.15
C PRO A 120 12.32 16.18 -1.13
N ASN A 121 11.87 15.61 -2.24
CA ASN A 121 11.59 16.35 -3.47
C ASN A 121 10.25 17.12 -3.37
N GLU A 122 9.81 17.74 -4.46
CA GLU A 122 8.59 18.54 -4.54
C GLU A 122 7.27 17.77 -4.36
N GLU A 123 7.30 16.44 -4.47
CA GLU A 123 6.13 15.59 -4.29
C GLU A 123 5.78 15.39 -2.81
N VAL A 124 6.76 15.60 -1.92
CA VAL A 124 6.61 15.39 -0.48
C VAL A 124 6.74 16.73 0.25
N GLU A 125 5.63 17.18 0.86
CA GLU A 125 5.58 18.42 1.64
C GLU A 125 6.39 18.31 2.94
N GLU A 126 6.34 17.14 3.58
CA GLU A 126 6.99 16.90 4.85
C GLU A 126 7.33 15.42 5.06
N VAL A 127 8.46 15.16 5.70
CA VAL A 127 8.82 13.84 6.23
C VAL A 127 8.76 13.88 7.74
N PHE A 128 8.10 12.90 8.35
CA PHE A 128 8.03 12.78 9.80
C PHE A 128 8.13 11.32 10.24
N THR A 129 8.27 11.13 11.54
CA THR A 129 8.53 9.81 12.14
C THR A 129 7.64 9.60 13.36
N ILE A 130 7.16 8.37 13.55
CA ILE A 130 6.43 7.96 14.74
C ILE A 130 7.20 6.80 15.40
N PRO A 131 7.43 6.82 16.73
CA PRO A 131 8.12 5.74 17.42
C PRO A 131 7.47 4.38 17.17
N LEU A 132 8.26 3.35 16.89
CA LEU A 132 7.76 1.99 16.70
C LEU A 132 7.02 1.48 17.95
N ASP A 133 7.52 1.86 19.13
CA ASP A 133 6.93 1.53 20.43
C ASP A 133 5.50 2.07 20.60
N TYR A 134 5.18 3.21 19.98
CA TYR A 134 3.81 3.73 20.00
C TYR A 134 2.86 2.74 19.34
N PHE A 135 3.18 2.25 18.14
CA PHE A 135 2.35 1.28 17.44
C PHE A 135 2.31 -0.07 18.14
N LEU A 136 3.41 -0.49 18.76
CA LEU A 136 3.44 -1.75 19.53
C LEU A 136 2.54 -1.69 20.76
N SER A 137 2.32 -0.50 21.35
CA SER A 137 1.49 -0.30 22.55
C SER A 137 0.06 0.18 22.28
N HIS A 138 -0.26 0.61 21.06
CA HIS A 138 -1.57 1.16 20.71
C HIS A 138 -2.23 0.37 19.57
N GLU A 139 -3.52 0.08 19.74
CA GLU A 139 -4.35 -0.43 18.66
C GLU A 139 -4.91 0.73 17.82
N PRO A 140 -5.10 0.54 16.50
CA PRO A 140 -5.75 1.54 15.67
C PRO A 140 -7.24 1.61 15.99
N LEU A 141 -7.85 2.77 15.77
CA LEU A 141 -9.31 2.85 15.63
C LEU A 141 -9.68 2.19 14.29
N VAL A 142 -10.75 1.38 14.30
CA VAL A 142 -11.20 0.66 13.10
C VAL A 142 -12.67 0.94 12.85
N HIS A 143 -12.97 1.50 11.69
CA HIS A 143 -14.33 1.72 11.21
C HIS A 143 -14.56 0.95 9.92
N ASN A 144 -15.70 0.28 9.83
CA ASN A 144 -16.04 -0.48 8.63
C ASN A 144 -16.83 0.39 7.68
N THR A 145 -16.36 0.46 6.45
CA THR A 145 -17.16 0.93 5.31
C THR A 145 -17.74 -0.29 4.59
N TYR A 146 -18.84 -0.06 3.87
CA TYR A 146 -19.53 -1.11 3.15
C TYR A 146 -19.49 -0.79 1.67
N LEU A 147 -19.08 -1.76 0.87
CA LEU A 147 -19.00 -1.67 -0.58
C LEU A 147 -20.27 -2.31 -1.14
N THR A 148 -21.09 -1.48 -1.76
CA THR A 148 -22.33 -1.88 -2.42
C THR A 148 -22.15 -1.80 -3.93
N ASN A 149 -22.86 -2.65 -4.66
CA ASN A 149 -22.85 -2.59 -6.11
C ASN A 149 -23.87 -1.54 -6.55
N GLU A 150 -23.41 -0.56 -7.33
CA GLU A 150 -24.28 0.25 -8.17
C GLU A 150 -24.35 -0.43 -9.54
N ILE A 151 -25.56 -0.72 -10.01
CA ILE A 151 -25.76 -1.52 -11.21
C ILE A 151 -26.09 -0.61 -12.38
N ASP A 152 -25.28 -0.69 -13.43
CA ASP A 152 -25.41 0.14 -14.63
C ASP A 152 -26.75 -0.06 -15.37
N GLU A 153 -27.17 0.99 -16.07
CA GLU A 153 -28.31 0.93 -16.97
C GLU A 153 -28.07 -0.10 -18.08
N GLY A 154 -28.98 -1.09 -18.20
CA GLY A 154 -28.88 -2.16 -19.19
C GLY A 154 -28.32 -3.48 -18.67
N PHE A 155 -28.06 -3.60 -17.35
CA PHE A 155 -27.70 -4.89 -16.76
C PHE A 155 -28.76 -5.98 -17.07
N PRO A 156 -28.38 -7.12 -17.67
CA PRO A 156 -29.32 -8.10 -18.20
C PRO A 156 -29.81 -9.03 -17.09
N TYR A 157 -30.71 -8.52 -16.25
CA TYR A 157 -31.28 -9.27 -15.13
C TYR A 157 -31.95 -10.59 -15.57
N ASP A 158 -32.49 -10.67 -16.78
CA ASP A 158 -33.08 -11.89 -17.34
C ASP A 158 -32.09 -13.04 -17.54
N LEU A 159 -30.78 -12.75 -17.55
CA LEU A 159 -29.72 -13.74 -17.74
C LEU A 159 -29.16 -14.31 -16.42
N ILE A 160 -29.62 -13.84 -15.26
CA ILE A 160 -29.10 -14.28 -13.95
C ILE A 160 -30.18 -14.90 -13.06
N PRO A 161 -29.80 -15.79 -12.13
CA PRO A 161 -30.73 -16.31 -11.14
C PRO A 161 -31.39 -15.18 -10.35
N ASN A 162 -32.70 -15.28 -10.11
CA ASN A 162 -33.51 -14.31 -9.36
C ASN A 162 -33.61 -12.90 -9.99
N GLY A 163 -33.05 -12.67 -11.17
CA GLY A 163 -33.14 -11.41 -11.89
C GLY A 163 -32.94 -10.16 -11.02
N LYS A 164 -33.93 -9.26 -11.02
CA LYS A 164 -33.86 -8.01 -10.25
C LYS A 164 -33.77 -8.21 -8.73
N ASP A 165 -34.18 -9.38 -8.23
CA ASP A 165 -34.10 -9.78 -6.83
C ASP A 165 -32.79 -10.51 -6.50
N TYR A 166 -31.79 -10.44 -7.38
CA TYR A 166 -30.47 -11.01 -7.11
C TYR A 166 -29.86 -10.42 -5.83
N ASN A 167 -29.48 -11.30 -4.90
CA ASN A 167 -28.93 -10.91 -3.61
C ASN A 167 -27.43 -10.55 -3.74
N TRP A 168 -27.17 -9.29 -4.08
CA TRP A 168 -25.82 -8.75 -4.18
C TRP A 168 -25.08 -8.84 -2.85
N ARG A 169 -23.86 -9.38 -2.88
CA ARG A 169 -22.99 -9.36 -1.70
C ARG A 169 -22.57 -7.93 -1.40
N VAL A 170 -22.67 -7.56 -0.13
CA VAL A 170 -22.10 -6.32 0.39
C VAL A 170 -20.71 -6.63 0.91
N GLY A 171 -19.69 -5.98 0.34
CA GLY A 171 -18.32 -6.07 0.81
C GLY A 171 -18.13 -5.27 2.09
N LYS A 172 -17.24 -5.74 2.97
CA LYS A 172 -16.83 -5.00 4.16
C LYS A 172 -15.39 -4.53 3.96
N TYR A 173 -15.15 -3.22 4.06
CA TYR A 173 -13.84 -2.61 3.89
C TYR A 173 -13.46 -1.85 5.18
N PRO A 174 -12.61 -2.44 6.05
CA PRO A 174 -12.16 -1.79 7.27
C PRO A 174 -11.18 -0.66 6.96
N VAL A 175 -11.41 0.49 7.58
CA VAL A 175 -10.57 1.68 7.55
C VAL A 175 -9.95 1.85 8.92
N TYR A 176 -8.62 1.94 8.94
CA TYR A 176 -7.80 2.00 10.15
C TYR A 176 -7.35 3.44 10.39
N PHE A 177 -7.17 3.82 11.65
CA PHE A 177 -6.68 5.12 12.05
C PHE A 177 -5.72 5.01 13.24
N TYR A 178 -4.55 5.64 13.14
CA TYR A 178 -3.67 5.94 14.26
C TYR A 178 -3.61 7.45 14.44
N VAL A 179 -3.70 7.91 15.69
CA VAL A 179 -3.60 9.33 16.05
C VAL A 179 -2.40 9.50 16.97
N TYR A 180 -1.33 10.11 16.46
CA TYR A 180 -0.12 10.38 17.22
C TYR A 180 0.13 11.88 17.25
N GLU A 181 -0.01 12.50 18.42
CA GLU A 181 0.04 13.95 18.59
C GLU A 181 -0.94 14.67 17.63
N ASP A 182 -0.45 15.46 16.68
CA ASP A 182 -1.21 16.14 15.64
C ASP A 182 -1.29 15.36 14.31
N ARG A 183 -0.69 14.17 14.24
CA ARG A 183 -0.61 13.34 13.04
C ARG A 183 -1.69 12.27 13.01
N ILE A 184 -2.33 12.14 11.86
CA ILE A 184 -3.33 11.10 11.59
C ILE A 184 -2.81 10.21 10.47
N ILE A 185 -2.53 8.95 10.79
CA ILE A 185 -2.27 7.90 9.80
C ILE A 185 -3.59 7.18 9.58
N TRP A 186 -4.08 7.10 8.35
CA TRP A 186 -5.37 6.47 8.09
C TRP A 186 -5.40 5.64 6.79
N GLY A 187 -6.51 4.94 6.57
CA GLY A 187 -6.76 4.23 5.31
C GLY A 187 -5.77 3.08 5.06
N ILE A 188 -5.24 3.03 3.83
CA ILE A 188 -4.32 1.98 3.39
C ILE A 188 -3.02 2.02 4.20
N THR A 189 -2.44 3.20 4.41
CA THR A 189 -1.19 3.39 5.17
C THR A 189 -1.32 2.85 6.60
N ALA A 190 -2.42 3.19 7.27
CA ALA A 190 -2.68 2.68 8.62
C ALA A 190 -2.94 1.17 8.64
N ARG A 191 -3.59 0.62 7.61
CA ARG A 191 -3.80 -0.82 7.46
C ARG A 191 -2.48 -1.58 7.27
N LEU A 192 -1.60 -1.10 6.39
CA LEU A 192 -0.27 -1.68 6.17
C LEU A 192 0.57 -1.61 7.45
N THR A 193 0.51 -0.47 8.16
CA THR A 193 1.15 -0.32 9.48
C THR A 193 0.61 -1.36 10.45
N TYR A 194 -0.70 -1.52 10.59
CA TYR A 194 -1.32 -2.49 11.49
C TYR A 194 -0.90 -3.93 11.19
N GLU A 195 -0.95 -4.35 9.92
CA GLU A 195 -0.56 -5.71 9.53
C GLU A 195 0.92 -5.96 9.79
N PHE A 196 1.80 -4.99 9.53
CA PHE A 196 3.22 -5.07 9.87
C PHE A 196 3.44 -5.24 11.39
N ILE A 197 2.83 -4.38 12.20
CA ILE A 197 2.96 -4.39 13.66
C ILE A 197 2.44 -5.70 14.26
N LYS A 198 1.37 -6.25 13.69
CA LYS A 198 0.82 -7.54 14.10
C LYS A 198 1.83 -8.68 13.91
N LYS A 199 2.68 -8.65 12.88
CA LYS A 199 3.75 -9.65 12.68
C LYS A 199 4.86 -9.51 13.73
N LEU A 200 5.16 -8.30 14.18
CA LEU A 200 6.20 -8.08 15.20
C LEU A 200 5.79 -8.56 16.60
N ARG A 201 4.49 -8.72 16.87
CA ARG A 201 3.96 -9.21 18.14
C ARG A 201 3.84 -10.74 18.22
N CYS A 202 4.11 -11.45 17.12
CA CYS A 202 3.97 -12.91 17.01
C CYS A 202 5.22 -13.65 17.52
#